data_AF-A0A9W8R0N4-F1
#
_entry.id   AF-A0A9W8R0N4-F1
#
_cell.length_a   1.000
_cell.length_b   1.000
_cell.length_c   1.000
_cell.angle_alpha   90.00
_cell.angle_beta   90.00
_cell.angle_gamma   90.00
#
_symmetry.space_group_name_H-M   'P 1'
#
loop_
_entity.id
_entity.type
_entity.pdbx_description
1 polymer ?
#
loop_
_entity_poly.entity_id
_entity_poly.type
_entity_poly.pdbx_seq_one_letter_code
_entity_poly.pdbx_strand_id
1 'polypeptide(L)' 'MIFQCTPIPFFWSGWAGEMAGKCIDINLFSWIRAAIEIAIDVAILSLPLPSVVKLQMSWKKKAQVLLMFALGFV' A
#
# COMPACT_ATOMS: atom_id res chain seq x y z
N MET A 1 -12.90 -7.06 -7.20
CA MET A 1 -13.84 -6.34 -6.32
C MET A 1 -15.24 -6.88 -6.59
N ILE A 2 -15.71 -7.85 -5.81
CA ILE A 2 -17.02 -8.50 -6.05
C ILE A 2 -18.05 -8.02 -5.02
N PHE A 3 -17.62 -7.67 -3.80
CA PHE A 3 -18.46 -7.22 -2.70
C PHE A 3 -18.49 -5.69 -2.53
N GLN A 4 -18.31 -4.94 -3.62
CA GLN A 4 -18.28 -3.48 -3.58
C GLN A 4 -19.66 -2.82 -3.47
N CYS A 5 -20.72 -3.58 -3.77
CA CYS A 5 -22.10 -3.14 -3.64
C CYS A 5 -22.90 -4.15 -2.83
N THR A 6 -23.85 -3.63 -2.04
CA THR A 6 -24.80 -4.44 -1.29
C THR A 6 -26.22 -4.03 -1.72
N PRO A 7 -27.03 -4.95 -2.27
CA PRO A 7 -26.67 -6.34 -2.63
C PRO A 7 -25.72 -6.42 -3.85
N ILE A 8 -24.94 -7.50 -3.98
CA ILE A 8 -24.00 -7.72 -5.11
C ILE A 8 -24.63 -7.50 -6.50
N PRO A 9 -25.84 -8.03 -6.82
CA PRO A 9 -26.45 -7.80 -8.12
C PRO A 9 -26.71 -6.32 -8.43
N PHE A 10 -26.83 -5.45 -7.43
CA PHE A 10 -27.06 -4.01 -7.61
C PHE A 10 -25.98 -3.35 -8.48
N PHE A 11 -24.76 -3.88 -8.49
CA PHE A 11 -23.71 -3.37 -9.39
C PHE A 11 -24.08 -3.50 -10.88
N TRP A 12 -24.78 -4.58 -11.26
CA TRP A 12 -25.13 -4.88 -12.65
C TRP A 12 -26.56 -4.45 -13.01
N SER A 13 -27.49 -4.53 -12.06
CA SER A 13 -28.92 -4.28 -12.28
C SER A 13 -29.44 -3.01 -11.60
N GLY A 14 -28.62 -2.28 -10.85
CA GLY A 14 -29.03 -1.06 -10.15
C GLY A 14 -29.45 0.10 -11.06
N TRP A 15 -28.96 0.12 -12.31
CA TRP A 15 -29.35 1.10 -13.32
C TRP A 15 -30.83 0.99 -13.72
N ALA A 16 -31.45 -0.17 -13.54
CA ALA A 16 -32.85 -0.39 -13.85
C ALA A 16 -33.80 0.29 -12.85
N GLY A 17 -33.29 0.76 -11.70
CA GLY A 17 -34.08 1.45 -10.67
C GLY A 17 -35.03 0.55 -9.85
N GLU A 18 -35.14 -0.73 -10.20
CA GLU A 18 -36.02 -1.72 -9.53
C GLU A 18 -35.47 -2.23 -8.20
N MET A 19 -34.18 -2.00 -7.92
CA MET A 19 -33.49 -2.50 -6.74
C MET A 19 -32.86 -1.34 -5.98
N ALA A 20 -33.12 -1.24 -4.69
CA ALA A 20 -32.38 -0.33 -3.81
C ALA A 20 -31.06 -1.01 -3.40
N GLY A 21 -29.95 -0.29 -3.55
CA GLY A 21 -28.65 -0.77 -3.14
C GLY A 21 -27.66 0.36 -2.93
N LYS A 22 -26.54 0.04 -2.29
CA LYS A 22 -25.47 0.99 -2.04
C LYS A 22 -24.14 0.37 -2.42
N CYS A 23 -23.32 1.15 -3.11
CA CYS A 23 -21.93 0.81 -3.41
C CYS A 23 -20.98 1.61 -2.53
N ILE A 24 -19.79 1.08 -2.32
CA ILE A 24 -18.69 1.81 -1.70
C ILE A 24 -18.21 2.93 -2.61
N ASP A 25 -17.64 3.98 -2.03
CA ASP A 25 -17.00 5.04 -2.78
C ASP A 25 -15.66 4.54 -3.36
N ILE A 26 -15.61 4.41 -4.68
CA ILE A 26 -14.46 3.90 -5.41
C ILE A 26 -13.28 4.87 -5.30
N ASN A 27 -13.53 6.18 -5.23
CA ASN A 27 -12.48 7.19 -5.13
C ASN A 27 -11.78 7.07 -3.78
N LEU A 28 -12.56 7.08 -2.70
CA LEU A 28 -12.03 6.93 -1.34
C LEU A 28 -11.31 5.59 -1.16
N PHE A 29 -11.89 4.52 -1.69
CA PHE A 29 -11.25 3.20 -1.66
C PHE A 29 -9.92 3.17 -2.43
N SER A 30 -9.85 3.84 -3.58
CA SER A 30 -8.61 3.95 -4.37
C SER A 30 -7.52 4.71 -3.62
N TRP A 31 -7.85 5.82 -2.96
CA TRP A 31 -6.88 6.57 -2.15
C TRP A 31 -6.37 5.76 -0.96
N ILE A 32 -7.25 5.05 -0.26
CA ILE A 32 -6.86 4.18 0.85
C ILE A 32 -5.92 3.09 0.35
N ARG A 33 -6.23 2.44 -0.77
CA ARG A 33 -5.36 1.42 -1.35
C ARG A 33 -3.99 1.95 -1.71
N ALA A 34 -3.93 3.08 -2.41
CA ALA A 34 -2.67 3.72 -2.77
C ALA A 34 -1.83 4.06 -1.54
N ALA A 35 -2.46 4.60 -0.49
CA ALA A 35 -1.77 4.91 0.76
C ALA A 35 -1.22 3.66 1.46
N ILE A 36 -2.00 2.57 1.49
CA ILE A 36 -1.58 1.29 2.08
C ILE A 36 -0.42 0.69 1.29
N GLU A 37 -0.48 0.68 -0.04
CA GLU A 37 0.59 0.15 -0.90
C GLU A 37 1.90 0.91 -0.67
N ILE A 38 1.86 2.24 -0.67
CA ILE A 38 3.03 3.07 -0.36
C ILE A 38 3.58 2.77 1.03
N ALA A 39 2.71 2.62 2.04
CA ALA A 39 3.13 2.30 3.40
C ALA A 39 3.82 0.92 3.49
N ILE A 40 3.32 -0.07 2.75
CA ILE A 40 3.93 -1.40 2.67
C ILE A 40 5.32 -1.32 2.01
N ASP A 41 5.47 -0.56 0.92
CA ASP A 41 6.75 -0.38 0.26
C ASP A 41 7.79 0.23 1.22
N VAL A 42 7.41 1.28 1.95
CA VAL A 42 8.27 1.91 2.96
C VAL A 42 8.61 0.92 4.09
N ALA A 43 7.64 0.11 4.54
CA ALA A 43 7.89 -0.90 5.56
C ALA A 43 8.91 -1.94 5.08
N ILE A 44 8.79 -2.44 3.84
CA ILE A 44 9.73 -3.38 3.24
C ILE A 44 11.13 -2.79 3.13
N LEU A 45 11.25 -1.54 2.64
CA LEU A 45 12.52 -0.83 2.55
C LEU A 45 13.18 -0.63 3.93
N SER A 46 12.39 -0.58 5.00
CA SER A 46 12.88 -0.38 6.37
C SER A 46 13.34 -1.68 7.06
N LEU A 47 12.89 -2.86 6.63
CA LEU A 47 13.25 -4.16 7.22
C LEU A 47 14.76 -4.43 7.41
N PRO A 48 15.66 -4.06 6.49
CA PRO A 48 17.09 -4.31 6.66
C PRO A 48 17.78 -3.27 7.56
N LEU A 49 17.16 -2.13 7.85
CA LEU A 49 17.76 -1.05 8.64
C LEU A 49 18.14 -1.47 10.07
N PRO A 50 17.28 -2.15 10.85
CA PRO A 50 17.64 -2.62 12.19
C PRO A 50 18.86 -3.54 12.20
N SER A 51 18.99 -4.40 11.19
CA SER A 51 20.14 -5.33 11.05
C SER A 51 21.44 -4.57 10.78
N VAL A 52 21.40 -3.56 9.90
CA VAL A 52 22.54 -2.66 9.62
C VAL A 52 22.86 -1.81 10.84
N VAL A 53 21.85 -1.41 11.63
CA VAL A 53 22.04 -0.58 12.82
C VAL A 53 22.74 -1.32 13.95
N LYS A 54 22.43 -2.61 14.12
CA LYS A 54 23.05 -3.49 15.13
C LYS A 54 24.45 -3.98 14.76
N LEU A 55 24.84 -3.90 13.48
CA LEU A 55 26.17 -4.30 13.05
C LEU A 55 27.21 -3.25 13.52
N GLN A 56 28.28 -3.71 14.18
CA GLN A 56 29.36 -2.87 14.71
C GLN A 56 30.27 -2.34 13.57
N MET A 57 29.70 -1.54 12.68
CA MET A 57 30.42 -0.88 11.60
C MET A 57 30.63 0.60 11.89
N SER A 58 31.73 1.13 11.35
CA SER A 58 32.01 2.57 11.39
C SER A 58 30.88 3.36 10.71
N TRP A 59 30.58 4.55 11.24
CA TRP A 59 29.47 5.40 10.78
C TRP A 59 29.46 5.66 9.27
N LYS A 60 30.64 5.70 8.62
CA LYS A 60 30.78 5.84 7.16
C LYS A 60 30.18 4.66 6.39
N LYS A 61 30.42 3.41 6.81
CA LYS A 61 29.86 2.22 6.16
C LYS A 61 28.35 2.14 6.36
N LYS A 62 27.88 2.57 7.54
CA LYS A 62 26.46 2.66 7.86
C LYS A 62 25.70 3.58 6.91
N ALA A 63 26.27 4.76 6.63
CA ALA A 63 25.72 5.71 5.68
C ALA A 63 25.72 5.18 4.24
N GLN A 64 26.78 4.47 3.82
CA GLN A 64 26.84 3.84 2.49
C GLN A 64 25.73 2.80 2.31
N VAL A 65 25.52 1.92 3.30
CA VAL A 65 24.46 0.90 3.22
C VAL A 65 23.07 1.54 3.21
N LEU A 66 22.86 2.60 4.02
CA LEU A 66 21.59 3.35 4.00
C LEU A 66 21.33 3.99 2.63
N LEU A 67 22.36 4.55 1.99
CA LEU A 67 22.30 5.11 0.64
C LEU A 67 21.98 4.05 -0.40
N MET A 68 22.57 2.85 -0.32
CA MET A 68 22.24 1.73 -1.21
C MET A 68 20.77 1.29 -1.07
N PHE A 69 20.19 1.33 0.13
CA PHE A 69 18.77 1.03 0.32
C PHE A 69 17.83 2.16 -0.16
N ALA A 70 18.25 3.42 -0.02
CA ALA A 70 17.43 4.58 -0.41
C ALA A 70 17.47 4.89 -1.91
N LEU A 71 18.62 4.71 -2.56
CA LEU A 71 18.81 5.00 -3.99
C LEU A 71 18.62 3.76 -4.89
N GLY A 72 18.59 2.55 -4.32
CA GLY A 72 18.63 1.30 -5.06
C GLY A 72 20.07 0.85 -5.41
N PHE A 73 20.18 -0.22 -6.21
CA PHE A 73 21.47 -0.79 -6.62
C PHE A 73 22.20 0.18 -7.56
N VAL A 74 23.26 0.83 -7.05
CA VAL A 74 24.31 1.47 -7.86
C VAL A 74 25.43 0.48 -8.06
#